data_AF-A0A699JYA7-F1
#
_entry.id   AF-A0A699JYA7-F1
#
_cell.length_a   1.000
_cell.length_b   1.000
_cell.length_c   1.000
_cell.angle_alpha   90.00
_cell.angle_beta   90.00
_cell.angle_gamma   90.00
#
_symmetry.space_group_name_H-M   'P 1'
#
loop_
_entity.id
_entity.type
_entity.pdbx_description
1 polymer ?
#
loop_
_entity_poly.entity_id
_entity_poly.type
_entity_poly.pdbx_seq_one_letter_code
_entity_poly.pdbx_strand_id
1 'polypeptide(L)'
;QDLWIWHAFYGIAGANNDINVLDNSLLFDDLLDDLAPAVSYLVNGVEYRNGYYLADGIYPEWASFVKSFTVATDLKHAYFKQRQESARKDVERAFGVLQGRWGLIQQPARAYEVNTLQRYAY
;
A
#
# COMPACT_ATOMS: atom_id res chain seq x y z
N GLN A 1 -11.64 15.90 -4.97
CA GLN A 1 -11.16 14.67 -5.60
C GLN A 1 -11.72 13.53 -4.76
N ASP A 2 -12.35 12.56 -5.40
CA ASP A 2 -13.07 11.50 -4.69
C ASP A 2 -12.08 10.43 -4.21
N LEU A 3 -12.29 9.94 -2.99
CA LEU A 3 -11.50 8.89 -2.37
C LEU A 3 -12.29 7.58 -2.41
N TRP A 4 -11.98 6.73 -3.38
CA TRP A 4 -12.54 5.38 -3.48
C TRP A 4 -11.51 4.38 -2.97
N ILE A 5 -11.90 3.56 -1.99
CA ILE A 5 -11.06 2.52 -1.39
C ILE A 5 -11.74 1.19 -1.68
N TRP A 6 -11.03 0.29 -2.35
CA TRP A 6 -11.55 -1.03 -2.72
C TRP A 6 -11.31 -2.06 -1.63
N HIS A 7 -10.17 -1.98 -0.95
CA HIS A 7 -9.78 -2.88 0.13
C HIS A 7 -8.82 -2.14 1.06
N ALA A 8 -8.90 -2.42 2.36
CA ALA A 8 -7.97 -1.89 3.34
C ALA A 8 -7.67 -2.95 4.40
N PHE A 9 -6.38 -3.14 4.68
CA PHE A 9 -5.88 -4.05 5.70
C PHE A 9 -5.09 -3.24 6.73
N TYR A 10 -5.43 -3.40 8.01
CA TYR A 10 -4.84 -2.62 9.09
C TYR A 10 -4.23 -3.54 10.14
N GLY A 11 -3.04 -3.20 10.62
CA GLY A 11 -2.44 -3.81 11.80
C GLY A 11 -2.97 -3.22 13.11
N ILE A 12 -2.70 -3.90 14.22
CA ILE A 12 -3.01 -3.37 15.56
C ILE A 12 -2.00 -2.27 15.91
N ALA A 13 -2.52 -1.10 16.31
CA ALA A 13 -1.72 0.05 16.73
C ALA A 13 -0.74 -0.34 17.85
N GLY A 14 0.56 -0.07 17.64
CA GLY A 14 1.62 -0.37 18.59
C GLY A 14 2.19 -1.80 18.52
N ALA A 15 1.59 -2.70 17.73
CA ALA A 15 2.09 -4.07 17.55
C ALA A 15 2.70 -4.33 16.16
N ASN A 16 2.15 -3.71 15.11
CA ASN A 16 2.60 -3.92 13.74
C ASN A 16 3.21 -2.65 13.15
N ASN A 17 4.44 -2.75 12.64
CA ASN A 17 5.02 -1.79 11.70
C ASN A 17 4.63 -2.17 10.25
N ASP A 18 4.94 -1.31 9.28
CA ASP A 18 4.54 -1.51 7.87
C ASP A 18 5.03 -2.87 7.30
N ILE A 19 6.20 -3.34 7.73
CA ILE A 19 6.76 -4.64 7.33
C ILE A 19 5.94 -5.79 7.91
N ASN A 20 5.59 -5.74 9.19
CA ASN A 20 4.76 -6.78 9.81
C ASN A 20 3.36 -6.83 9.20
N VAL A 21 2.80 -5.68 8.78
CA VAL A 21 1.52 -5.64 8.06
C VAL A 21 1.65 -6.33 6.70
N LEU A 22 2.75 -6.12 5.99
CA LEU A 22 3.04 -6.78 4.72
C LEU A 22 3.15 -8.30 4.88
N ASP A 23 3.97 -8.76 5.83
CA ASP A 23 4.24 -10.17 6.08
C ASP A 23 3.01 -10.98 6.53
N ASN A 24 1.94 -10.31 6.98
CA ASN A 24 0.69 -10.95 7.40
C ASN A 24 -0.46 -10.69 6.42
N SER A 25 -0.16 -10.15 5.23
CA SER A 25 -1.18 -9.83 4.25
C SER A 25 -1.43 -11.00 3.31
N LEU A 26 -2.61 -11.62 3.43
CA LEU A 26 -3.06 -12.70 2.54
C LEU A 26 -2.98 -12.32 1.05
N LEU A 27 -3.14 -11.03 0.73
CA LEU A 27 -3.03 -10.54 -0.65
C LEU A 27 -1.60 -10.62 -1.18
N PHE A 28 -0.61 -10.44 -0.30
CA PHE A 28 0.80 -10.62 -0.63
C PHE A 28 1.21 -12.08 -0.57
N ASP A 29 0.62 -12.89 0.32
CA ASP A 29 0.79 -14.35 0.30
C ASP A 29 0.34 -14.93 -1.04
N ASP A 30 -0.85 -14.56 -1.52
CA ASP A 30 -1.36 -14.96 -2.83
C ASP A 30 -0.44 -14.50 -3.98
N LEU A 31 0.19 -13.32 -3.85
CA LEU A 31 1.15 -12.81 -4.84
C LEU A 31 2.46 -13.63 -4.83
N LEU A 32 2.95 -14.00 -3.65
CA LEU A 32 4.16 -14.79 -3.48
C LEU A 32 3.96 -16.24 -3.94
N ASP A 33 2.76 -16.79 -3.75
CA ASP A 33 2.36 -18.13 -4.17
C ASP A 33 1.88 -18.19 -5.64
N ASP A 34 1.97 -17.08 -6.39
CA ASP A 34 1.54 -16.96 -7.79
C ASP A 34 0.04 -17.27 -8.01
N LEU A 35 -0.77 -17.04 -6.98
CA LEU A 35 -2.23 -17.18 -6.96
C LEU A 35 -2.97 -15.86 -7.23
N ALA A 36 -2.27 -14.72 -7.10
CA ALA A 36 -2.84 -13.41 -7.35
C ALA A 36 -3.34 -13.26 -8.80
N PRO A 37 -4.37 -12.43 -9.05
CA PRO A 37 -4.86 -12.19 -10.40
C PRO A 37 -3.75 -11.70 -11.35
N ALA A 38 -3.65 -12.34 -12.51
CA ALA A 38 -2.73 -11.91 -13.55
C ALA A 38 -3.11 -10.52 -14.06
N VAL A 39 -2.17 -9.58 -14.00
CA VAL A 39 -2.30 -8.22 -14.54
C VAL A 39 -1.16 -8.04 -15.53
N SER A 40 -1.42 -8.40 -16.78
CA SER A 40 -0.39 -8.36 -17.81
C SER A 40 -0.15 -6.93 -18.32
N TYR A 41 1.11 -6.50 -18.36
CA TYR A 41 1.52 -5.21 -18.90
C TYR A 41 2.90 -5.26 -19.56
N LEU A 42 3.19 -4.26 -20.40
CA LEU A 42 4.46 -4.16 -21.13
C LEU A 42 5.28 -2.96 -20.63
N VAL A 43 6.53 -3.20 -20.26
CA VAL A 43 7.50 -2.13 -19.96
C VAL A 43 8.73 -2.33 -20.83
N ASN A 44 9.04 -1.34 -21.66
CA ASN A 44 10.18 -1.37 -22.58
C ASN A 44 10.23 -2.66 -23.45
N GLY A 45 9.08 -3.20 -23.84
CA GLY A 45 8.96 -4.43 -24.64
C GLY A 45 9.08 -5.75 -23.86
N VAL A 46 9.22 -5.69 -22.54
CA VAL A 46 9.17 -6.85 -21.66
C VAL A 46 7.76 -6.99 -21.10
N GLU A 47 7.18 -8.18 -21.25
CA GLU A 47 5.87 -8.53 -20.67
C GLU A 47 6.04 -8.94 -19.20
N TYR A 48 5.23 -8.35 -18.34
CA TYR A 48 5.08 -8.70 -16.93
C TYR A 48 3.69 -9.27 -16.74
N ARG A 49 3.59 -10.41 -16.05
CA ARG A 49 2.30 -11.11 -15.82
C ARG A 49 1.65 -10.75 -14.50
N ASN A 50 2.47 -10.37 -13.52
CA ASN A 50 2.03 -10.05 -12.17
C ASN A 50 2.07 -8.53 -12.00
N GLY A 51 1.13 -8.00 -11.22
CA GLY A 51 1.09 -6.57 -10.90
C GLY A 51 2.32 -6.11 -10.11
N TYR A 52 2.51 -4.79 -10.07
CA TYR A 52 3.55 -4.17 -9.25
C TYR A 52 2.94 -3.19 -8.25
N TYR A 53 3.65 -2.96 -7.15
CA TYR A 53 3.26 -2.04 -6.08
C TYR A 53 4.33 -0.96 -5.93
N LEU A 54 3.89 0.26 -5.67
CA LEU A 54 4.80 1.36 -5.35
C LEU A 54 5.25 1.20 -3.90
N ALA A 55 6.56 1.12 -3.70
CA ALA A 55 7.17 0.93 -2.39
C ALA A 55 8.16 2.08 -2.11
N ASP A 56 8.38 2.36 -0.83
CA ASP A 56 9.44 3.25 -0.39
C ASP A 56 10.73 2.47 -0.06
N GLY A 57 11.68 3.14 0.59
CA GLY A 57 12.98 2.57 0.93
C GLY A 57 12.97 1.55 2.07
N ILE A 58 11.89 1.42 2.86
CA ILE A 58 11.86 0.50 4.02
C ILE A 58 11.44 -0.93 3.63
N TYR A 59 10.80 -1.10 2.47
CA TYR A 59 10.40 -2.41 1.97
C TYR A 59 11.56 -3.23 1.41
N PRO A 60 11.47 -4.57 1.39
CA PRO A 60 12.50 -5.43 0.78
C PRO A 60 12.61 -5.22 -0.74
N GLU A 61 13.70 -5.71 -1.34
CA GLU A 61 13.90 -5.70 -2.79
C GLU A 61 13.19 -6.90 -3.44
N TRP A 62 11.86 -6.81 -3.59
CA TRP A 62 11.04 -7.82 -4.28
C TRP A 62 10.74 -7.42 -5.72
N ALA A 63 10.60 -8.41 -6.61
CA ALA A 63 10.32 -8.17 -8.04
C ALA A 63 9.00 -7.41 -8.27
N SER A 64 8.03 -7.57 -7.38
CA SER A 64 6.74 -6.87 -7.42
C SER A 64 6.80 -5.46 -6.84
N PHE A 65 7.90 -5.06 -6.20
CA PHE A 65 8.07 -3.72 -5.64
C PHE A 65 8.86 -2.81 -6.55
N VAL A 66 8.25 -1.66 -6.86
CA VAL A 66 8.90 -0.61 -7.62
C VAL A 66 9.16 0.56 -6.68
N LYS A 67 10.43 0.79 -6.39
CA LYS A 67 10.87 1.88 -5.52
C LYS A 67 11.16 3.15 -6.30
N SER A 68 10.95 4.29 -5.66
CA SER A 68 11.38 5.58 -6.20
C SER A 68 12.91 5.69 -6.20
N PHE A 69 13.46 6.42 -7.17
CA PHE A 69 14.90 6.69 -7.20
C PHE A 69 15.32 7.61 -6.06
N THR A 70 16.32 7.19 -5.29
CA THR A 70 16.90 8.02 -4.22
C THR A 70 17.48 9.32 -4.78
N VAL A 71 18.24 9.22 -5.88
CA VAL A 71 18.82 10.36 -6.61
C VAL A 71 18.36 10.28 -8.06
N ALA A 72 17.76 11.35 -8.57
CA ALA A 72 17.39 11.48 -9.97
C ALA A 72 18.48 12.28 -10.70
N THR A 73 19.30 11.59 -11.50
CA THR A 73 20.43 12.20 -12.23
C THR A 73 20.05 12.72 -13.62
N ASP A 74 18.94 12.27 -14.19
CA ASP A 74 18.44 12.71 -15.48
C ASP A 74 16.93 12.99 -15.47
N LEU A 75 16.44 13.58 -16.56
CA LEU A 75 15.05 14.00 -16.70
C LEU A 75 14.06 12.83 -16.63
N LYS A 76 14.44 11.63 -17.10
CA LYS A 76 13.57 10.46 -17.07
C LYS A 76 13.42 9.95 -15.64
N HIS A 77 14.52 9.85 -14.90
CA HIS A 77 14.48 9.50 -13.48
C HIS A 77 13.74 10.56 -12.64
N ALA A 78 13.92 11.85 -12.95
CA ALA A 78 13.22 12.93 -12.28
C ALA A 78 11.71 12.87 -12.51
N TYR A 79 11.29 12.64 -13.76
CA TYR A 79 9.88 12.47 -14.11
C TYR A 79 9.27 11.24 -13.42
N PHE A 80 9.95 10.10 -13.45
CA PHE A 80 9.49 8.89 -12.77
C PHE A 80 9.32 9.11 -11.27
N LYS A 81 10.34 9.69 -10.62
CA LYS A 81 10.33 10.03 -9.19
C LYS A 81 9.15 10.94 -8.83
N GLN A 82 8.93 12.01 -9.61
CA GLN A 82 7.82 12.93 -9.38
C GLN A 82 6.45 12.24 -9.45
N ARG A 83 6.24 11.35 -10.43
CA ARG A 83 4.99 10.61 -10.58
C ARG A 83 4.77 9.63 -9.42
N GLN A 84 5.81 8.91 -9.02
CA GLN A 84 5.80 8.03 -7.85
C GLN A 84 5.45 8.78 -6.56
N GLU A 85 6.16 9.87 -6.28
CA GLU A 85 5.94 10.66 -5.06
C GLU A 85 4.55 11.32 -5.02
N SER A 86 4.01 11.72 -6.19
CA SER A 86 2.64 12.24 -6.28
C SER A 86 1.62 11.17 -5.92
N ALA A 87 1.74 9.96 -6.49
CA ALA A 87 0.85 8.84 -6.15
C ALA A 87 0.94 8.47 -4.67
N ARG A 88 2.16 8.45 -4.11
CA ARG A 88 2.39 8.19 -2.69
C ARG A 88 1.69 9.22 -1.79
N LYS A 89 1.78 10.51 -2.13
CA LYS A 89 1.07 11.59 -1.39
C LYS A 89 -0.44 11.43 -1.44
N ASP A 90 -0.99 10.94 -2.55
CA ASP A 90 -2.42 10.66 -2.65
C ASP A 90 -2.84 9.50 -1.71
N VAL A 91 -2.02 8.45 -1.60
CA VAL A 91 -2.21 7.34 -0.65
C VAL A 91 -2.09 7.82 0.80
N GLU A 92 -1.05 8.59 1.13
CA GLU A 92 -0.86 9.16 2.48
C GLU A 92 -2.04 10.06 2.88
N ARG A 93 -2.54 10.88 1.94
CA ARG A 93 -3.72 11.71 2.15
C ARG A 93 -4.95 10.86 2.41
N ALA A 94 -5.14 9.77 1.66
CA ALA A 94 -6.23 8.83 1.88
C ALA A 94 -6.17 8.19 3.27
N PHE A 95 -4.97 7.77 3.69
CA PHE A 95 -4.74 7.23 5.02
C PHE A 95 -5.01 8.26 6.12
N GLY A 96 -4.57 9.51 5.96
CA GLY A 96 -4.88 10.59 6.91
C GLY A 96 -6.37 10.86 7.04
N VAL A 97 -7.13 10.82 5.92
CA VAL A 97 -8.59 10.92 5.94
C VAL A 97 -9.21 9.73 6.69
N LEU A 98 -8.71 8.51 6.45
CA LEU A 98 -9.18 7.30 7.13
C LEU A 98 -8.96 7.41 8.65
N GLN A 99 -7.77 7.84 9.06
CA GLN A 99 -7.41 8.03 10.46
C GLN A 99 -8.28 9.08 11.15
N GLY A 100 -8.53 10.21 10.49
CA GLY A 100 -9.36 11.29 11.03
C GLY A 100 -10.85 10.96 11.09
N ARG A 101 -11.38 10.23 10.10
CA ARG A 101 -12.82 9.93 9.99
C ARG A 101 -13.26 8.75 10.85
N TRP A 102 -12.46 7.69 10.91
CA TRP A 102 -12.79 6.48 11.67
C TRP A 102 -12.12 6.40 13.03
N GLY A 103 -11.32 7.39 13.40
CA GLY A 103 -10.63 7.40 14.69
C GLY A 103 -9.72 6.19 14.88
N LEU A 104 -9.19 5.62 13.79
CA LEU A 104 -8.35 4.40 13.82
C LEU A 104 -7.11 4.56 14.71
N ILE A 105 -6.65 5.80 14.94
CA ILE A 105 -5.58 6.10 15.90
C ILE A 105 -6.11 6.44 17.32
N GLN A 106 -7.36 6.90 17.45
CA GLN A 106 -7.87 7.51 18.69
C GLN A 106 -8.29 6.47 19.76
N GLN A 107 -8.47 5.18 19.44
CA GLN A 107 -8.82 4.16 20.43
C GLN A 107 -8.17 2.78 20.17
N PRO A 108 -6.86 2.60 20.47
CA PRO A 108 -6.17 1.31 20.33
C PRO A 108 -6.75 0.18 21.20
N ALA A 109 -7.61 0.50 22.17
CA ALA A 109 -7.98 -0.40 23.26
C ALA A 109 -9.49 -0.69 23.41
N ARG A 110 -10.37 -0.27 22.47
CA ARG A 110 -11.83 -0.46 22.63
C ARG A 110 -12.52 -1.36 21.61
N ALA A 111 -11.84 -1.79 20.55
CA ALA A 111 -12.43 -2.64 19.53
C ALA A 111 -11.80 -4.04 19.55
N TYR A 112 -12.13 -4.82 20.58
CA TYR A 112 -11.77 -6.25 20.67
C TYR A 112 -12.88 -7.19 20.15
N GLU A 113 -14.05 -6.65 19.80
CA GLU A 113 -15.19 -7.42 19.31
C GLU A 113 -15.57 -7.00 17.89
N VAL A 114 -15.80 -7.98 17.01
CA VAL A 114 -16.19 -7.81 15.60
C VAL A 114 -17.40 -6.86 15.45
N ASN A 115 -18.34 -6.91 16.40
CA ASN A 115 -19.52 -6.06 16.43
C ASN A 115 -19.19 -4.57 16.65
N THR A 116 -18.10 -4.27 17.36
CA THR A 116 -17.65 -2.89 17.63
C THR A 116 -16.96 -2.30 16.41
N LEU A 117 -16.24 -3.12 15.63
CA LEU A 117 -15.63 -2.71 14.35
C LEU A 117 -16.70 -2.39 13.29
N GLN A 118 -17.79 -3.17 13.22
CA GLN A 118 -18.90 -2.88 12.31
C GLN A 118 -19.56 -1.52 12.59
N ARG A 119 -19.61 -1.07 13.85
CA ARG A 119 -20.28 0.18 14.24
C ARG A 119 -19.55 1.45 13.81
N TYR A 120 -18.25 1.35 13.52
CA TYR A 120 -17.48 2.46 12.94
C TYR A 120 -17.57 2.47 11.40
N ALA A 121 -17.91 1.35 10.77
CA ALA A 121 -17.93 1.20 9.32
C ALA A 121 -19.25 1.65 8.64
N TYR A 122 -20.24 2.15 9.40
CA TYR A 122 -21.50 2.72 8.88
C TYR A 122 -21.63 4.20 9.24
#